data_AF-A0A1V8SFM7-F1
#
_entry.id   AF-A0A1V8SFM7-F1
#
_cell.length_a   1.000
_cell.length_b   1.000
_cell.length_c   1.000
_cell.angle_alpha   90.00
_cell.angle_beta   90.00
_cell.angle_gamma   90.00
#
_symmetry.space_group_name_H-M   'P 1'
#
loop_
_entity.id
_entity.type
_entity.pdbx_description
1 polymer ?
#
loop_
_entity_poly.entity_id
_entity_poly.type
_entity_poly.pdbx_seq_one_letter_code
_entity_poly.pdbx_strand_id
1 'polypeptide(L)'
;MNTLQPLRLLAKRATPTQHLTQSSRAWRRSFATPAATPTITHQKTGSQGPTAMVFMNMGGPATTDEVSGFLSRLFADADLIPLGPLQNYLGPLISRRRTPKIMKQYADIGGGSPIRKWSEYQAAEMCKILDVERPESAPHLPYVAFRYANPLTEEMYNRLLEDGFGKGKGGRAVAFTQYPQYSCSTTGSSINELWKWRQRLEAPSKTSTDLTQPPKEDAGSISWSVIDRWPTHPGLVEAFAKNIKSALETYPEEEREKVVLLFSAHSLPMSVVNRGDPYPAEVAATVWAVMQKLGFSNPYRLCWQSQVGPSAWLGAQTSDTVKNFVKKGQKDLVLIPIAFTSDHIETLFEIDQEVIHEANELGAEGRVRRAESLNGSPVFIRALADIAMAHLDSGMATSKQMGLRCPGCKSERCLESKKFFGNQQLETERPAVII
;
A
#
# COMPACT_ATOMS: atom_id res chain seq x y z
N MET A 1 41.03 36.65 -59.65
CA MET A 1 40.43 36.50 -60.99
C MET A 1 39.75 35.15 -61.04
N ASN A 2 38.44 35.21 -61.33
CA ASN A 2 37.46 34.16 -61.67
C ASN A 2 37.24 32.99 -60.69
N THR A 3 36.15 32.88 -59.92
CA THR A 3 34.68 32.84 -60.19
C THR A 3 34.11 31.45 -60.52
N LEU A 4 33.14 31.05 -59.67
CA LEU A 4 31.82 30.49 -59.97
C LEU A 4 31.65 28.96 -60.24
N GLN A 5 30.90 28.32 -59.33
CA GLN A 5 29.83 27.32 -59.56
C GLN A 5 28.90 27.73 -60.74
N PRO A 6 28.07 26.86 -61.40
CA PRO A 6 27.09 25.97 -60.74
C PRO A 6 26.54 24.73 -61.52
N LEU A 7 25.62 24.03 -60.85
CA LEU A 7 24.51 23.15 -61.31
C LEU A 7 24.15 23.10 -62.82
N ARG A 8 23.70 21.92 -63.32
CA ARG A 8 22.30 21.67 -63.78
C ARG A 8 22.04 20.31 -64.51
N LEU A 9 20.83 19.78 -64.28
CA LEU A 9 19.85 19.08 -65.15
C LEU A 9 19.97 17.62 -65.70
N LEU A 10 19.02 16.79 -65.22
CA LEU A 10 17.93 16.03 -65.90
C LEU A 10 17.94 15.72 -67.42
N ALA A 11 17.72 14.44 -67.80
CA ALA A 11 16.71 13.89 -68.76
C ALA A 11 17.09 12.44 -69.18
N LYS A 12 16.30 11.38 -68.91
CA LYS A 12 15.14 10.77 -69.63
C LYS A 12 15.45 9.85 -70.85
N ARG A 13 14.75 8.69 -70.86
CA ARG A 13 14.45 7.67 -71.94
C ARG A 13 15.45 6.50 -72.07
N ALA A 14 15.08 5.24 -72.33
CA ALA A 14 13.80 4.50 -72.48
C ALA A 14 14.08 2.96 -72.42
N THR A 15 13.03 2.17 -72.19
CA THR A 15 12.92 0.69 -72.06
C THR A 15 13.16 -0.12 -73.35
N PRO A 16 13.32 -1.47 -73.27
CA PRO A 16 12.16 -2.33 -73.57
C PRO A 16 11.98 -3.58 -72.68
N THR A 17 10.72 -3.75 -72.28
CA THR A 17 9.85 -4.95 -72.28
C THR A 17 10.44 -6.36 -72.22
N GLN A 18 10.07 -7.12 -71.17
CA GLN A 18 9.62 -8.51 -71.30
C GLN A 18 8.38 -8.73 -70.40
N HIS A 19 7.32 -9.25 -71.00
CA HIS A 19 6.11 -9.73 -70.35
C HIS A 19 6.38 -11.03 -69.59
N LEU A 20 5.69 -11.25 -68.46
CA LEU A 20 4.85 -12.43 -68.23
C LEU A 20 4.07 -12.33 -66.90
N THR A 21 2.78 -12.65 -67.04
CA THR A 21 1.80 -13.21 -66.09
C THR A 21 1.30 -12.40 -64.88
N GLN A 22 0.05 -11.95 -65.04
CA GLN A 22 -0.88 -11.54 -63.99
C GLN A 22 -1.23 -12.73 -63.07
N SER A 23 -1.15 -12.50 -61.77
CA SER A 23 -1.83 -13.31 -60.75
C SER A 23 -2.48 -12.34 -59.75
N SER A 24 -3.76 -12.55 -59.50
CA SER A 24 -4.67 -11.74 -58.69
C SER A 24 -4.17 -11.52 -57.25
N ARG A 25 -4.19 -10.25 -56.81
CA ARG A 25 -3.96 -9.88 -55.40
C ARG A 25 -5.24 -10.16 -54.59
N ALA A 26 -5.28 -11.30 -53.92
CA ALA A 26 -6.21 -11.54 -52.82
C ALA A 26 -5.81 -10.70 -51.60
N TRP A 27 -6.74 -9.90 -51.07
CA TRP A 27 -6.62 -9.23 -49.78
C TRP A 27 -6.40 -10.28 -48.67
N ARG A 28 -5.19 -10.36 -48.14
CA ARG A 28 -4.93 -11.07 -46.87
C ARG A 28 -5.30 -10.13 -45.73
N ARG A 29 -6.40 -10.43 -45.04
CA ARG A 29 -6.68 -9.90 -43.70
C ARG A 29 -5.59 -10.45 -42.76
N SER A 30 -4.69 -9.60 -42.29
CA SER A 30 -3.80 -9.93 -41.19
C SER A 30 -4.63 -9.98 -39.91
N PHE A 31 -4.86 -11.19 -39.39
CA PHE A 31 -5.37 -11.35 -38.03
C PHE A 31 -4.25 -10.90 -37.07
N ALA A 32 -4.54 -9.86 -36.30
CA ALA A 32 -3.69 -9.44 -35.20
C ALA A 32 -3.64 -10.58 -34.17
N THR A 33 -2.44 -11.08 -33.90
CA THR A 33 -2.18 -12.02 -32.80
C THR A 33 -2.54 -11.30 -31.49
N PRO A 34 -3.47 -11.81 -30.67
CA PRO A 34 -3.67 -11.25 -29.34
C PRO A 34 -2.39 -11.44 -28.53
N ALA A 35 -1.94 -10.38 -27.87
CA ALA A 35 -0.84 -10.44 -26.91
C ALA A 35 -1.17 -11.50 -25.87
N ALA A 36 -0.27 -12.48 -25.73
CA ALA A 36 -0.44 -13.60 -24.81
C ALA A 36 -0.53 -13.07 -23.37
N THR A 37 -1.68 -13.31 -22.74
CA THR A 37 -1.86 -13.30 -21.29
C THR A 37 -0.81 -14.23 -20.68
N PRO A 38 -0.15 -13.87 -19.55
CA PRO A 38 0.80 -14.78 -18.93
C PRO A 38 0.06 -16.04 -18.48
N THR A 39 0.28 -17.14 -19.19
CA THR A 39 -0.19 -18.46 -18.80
C THR A 39 0.48 -18.81 -17.48
N ILE A 40 -0.33 -19.02 -16.43
CA ILE A 40 0.11 -19.55 -15.14
C ILE A 40 0.86 -20.85 -15.44
N THR A 41 2.18 -20.82 -15.28
CA THR A 41 2.99 -22.03 -15.36
C THR A 41 2.63 -22.84 -14.12
N HIS A 42 2.10 -24.05 -14.30
CA HIS A 42 1.75 -24.96 -13.21
C HIS A 42 2.99 -25.29 -12.36
N GLN A 43 3.29 -24.46 -11.36
CA GLN A 43 4.09 -24.89 -10.22
C GLN A 43 3.34 -26.02 -9.53
N LYS A 44 4.08 -27.00 -8.97
CA LYS A 44 3.51 -28.09 -8.18
C LYS A 44 2.65 -27.48 -7.06
N THR A 45 1.35 -27.77 -7.09
CA THR A 45 0.45 -27.38 -6.01
C THR A 45 0.83 -28.14 -4.74
N GLY A 46 1.04 -27.39 -3.66
CA GLY A 46 1.32 -27.93 -2.34
C GLY A 46 0.17 -28.75 -1.78
N SER A 47 0.44 -29.52 -0.73
CA SER A 47 -0.55 -30.39 -0.08
C SER A 47 -1.76 -29.63 0.49
N GLN A 48 -1.61 -28.35 0.81
CA GLN A 48 -2.65 -27.47 1.35
C GLN A 48 -3.28 -26.56 0.28
N GLY A 49 -2.96 -26.74 -1.01
CA GLY A 49 -3.46 -25.92 -2.11
C GLY A 49 -2.92 -24.49 -2.17
N PRO A 50 -3.32 -23.71 -3.19
CA PRO A 50 -2.83 -22.35 -3.42
C PRO A 50 -3.28 -21.38 -2.31
N THR A 51 -2.46 -20.35 -2.07
CA THR A 51 -2.73 -19.31 -1.07
C THR A 51 -2.71 -17.93 -1.71
N ALA A 52 -3.81 -17.19 -1.62
CA ALA A 52 -3.84 -15.80 -2.05
C ALA A 52 -3.24 -14.89 -0.97
N MET A 53 -2.21 -14.12 -1.33
CA MET A 53 -1.59 -13.12 -0.46
C MET A 53 -2.06 -11.73 -0.88
N VAL A 54 -2.92 -11.10 -0.08
CA VAL A 54 -3.62 -9.86 -0.44
C VAL A 54 -3.04 -8.68 0.33
N PHE A 55 -2.20 -7.88 -0.33
CA PHE A 55 -1.65 -6.65 0.23
C PHE A 55 -2.70 -5.55 0.28
N MET A 56 -3.01 -5.07 1.48
CA MET A 56 -3.98 -3.99 1.69
C MET A 56 -3.30 -2.67 2.03
N ASN A 57 -3.64 -1.62 1.29
CA ASN A 57 -3.19 -0.25 1.57
C ASN A 57 -4.27 0.75 1.11
N MET A 58 -4.14 2.04 1.41
CA MET A 58 -5.03 3.06 0.87
C MET A 58 -4.86 3.22 -0.64
N GLY A 59 -3.63 3.00 -1.11
CA GLY A 59 -3.22 3.22 -2.49
C GLY A 59 -3.01 4.69 -2.81
N GLY A 60 -2.63 4.95 -4.04
CA GLY A 60 -2.43 6.29 -4.59
C GLY A 60 -2.67 6.27 -6.10
N PRO A 61 -3.09 7.40 -6.68
CA PRO A 61 -3.37 7.49 -8.11
C PRO A 61 -2.08 7.19 -8.90
N ALA A 62 -2.13 6.22 -9.81
CA ALA A 62 -0.97 5.82 -10.60
C ALA A 62 -0.59 6.87 -11.65
N THR A 63 -1.55 7.69 -12.06
CA THR A 63 -1.38 8.83 -12.96
C THR A 63 -2.14 10.05 -12.42
N THR A 64 -1.81 11.24 -12.91
CA THR A 64 -2.52 12.48 -12.57
C THR A 64 -4.02 12.44 -12.90
N ASP A 65 -4.43 11.70 -13.94
CA ASP A 65 -5.83 11.57 -14.34
C ASP A 65 -6.67 10.79 -13.32
N GLU A 66 -6.04 9.90 -12.55
CA GLU A 66 -6.72 9.10 -11.51
C GLU A 66 -6.98 9.88 -10.21
N VAL A 67 -6.37 11.06 -10.04
CA VAL A 67 -6.44 11.87 -8.80
C VAL A 67 -7.88 12.20 -8.41
N SER A 68 -8.71 12.56 -9.39
CA SER A 68 -10.11 12.92 -9.13
C SER A 68 -10.91 11.75 -8.54
N GLY A 69 -10.75 10.55 -9.11
CA GLY A 69 -11.38 9.32 -8.63
C GLY A 69 -10.88 8.93 -7.24
N PHE A 70 -9.56 9.02 -7.03
CA PHE A 70 -8.92 8.77 -5.73
C PHE A 70 -9.48 9.68 -4.64
N LEU A 71 -9.47 11.00 -4.82
CA LEU A 71 -9.96 11.96 -3.83
C LEU A 71 -11.47 11.80 -3.58
N SER A 72 -12.25 11.52 -4.62
CA SER A 72 -13.69 11.29 -4.48
C SER A 72 -13.98 10.14 -3.52
N ARG A 73 -13.28 9.00 -3.68
CA ARG A 73 -13.43 7.84 -2.79
C ARG A 73 -12.91 8.11 -1.37
N LEU A 74 -11.79 8.83 -1.25
CA LEU A 74 -11.18 9.18 0.03
C LEU A 74 -12.12 10.05 0.86
N PHE A 75 -12.72 11.10 0.28
CA PHE A 75 -13.65 11.98 0.99
C PHE A 75 -15.04 11.37 1.18
N ALA A 76 -15.41 10.33 0.43
CA ALA A 76 -16.63 9.57 0.65
C ALA A 76 -16.51 8.55 1.80
N ASP A 77 -15.30 8.28 2.29
CA ASP A 77 -15.08 7.29 3.34
C ASP A 77 -15.24 7.86 4.75
N ALA A 78 -16.36 7.51 5.38
CA ALA A 78 -16.65 7.90 6.77
C ALA A 78 -15.75 7.19 7.80
N ASP A 79 -15.11 6.07 7.43
CA ASP A 79 -14.16 5.37 8.32
C ASP A 79 -12.83 6.14 8.43
N LEU A 80 -12.47 6.96 7.42
CA LEU A 80 -11.25 7.77 7.37
C LEU A 80 -11.52 9.24 7.75
N ILE A 81 -12.42 9.92 7.04
CA ILE A 81 -12.74 11.34 7.27
C ILE A 81 -14.24 11.46 7.57
N PRO A 82 -14.66 11.48 8.85
CA PRO A 82 -16.06 11.62 9.20
C PRO A 82 -16.51 13.07 9.01
N LEU A 83 -17.06 13.40 7.83
CA LEU A 83 -17.59 14.74 7.49
C LEU A 83 -19.05 14.96 7.95
N GLY A 84 -19.61 14.02 8.70
CA GLY A 84 -20.98 14.07 9.22
C GLY A 84 -22.05 13.63 8.20
N PRO A 85 -23.34 13.86 8.50
CA PRO A 85 -24.46 13.30 7.72
C PRO A 85 -24.51 13.73 6.24
N LEU A 86 -23.90 14.86 5.89
CA LEU A 86 -23.88 15.40 4.53
C LEU A 86 -22.64 14.97 3.73
N GLN A 87 -21.86 13.99 4.21
CA GLN A 87 -20.63 13.55 3.57
C GLN A 87 -20.80 13.14 2.10
N ASN A 88 -21.94 12.54 1.73
CA ASN A 88 -22.24 12.17 0.34
C ASN A 88 -22.36 13.38 -0.61
N TYR A 89 -22.65 14.57 -0.07
CA TYR A 89 -22.71 15.82 -0.84
C TYR A 89 -21.40 16.61 -0.72
N LEU A 90 -20.86 16.71 0.49
CA LEU A 90 -19.63 17.47 0.78
C LEU A 90 -18.39 16.80 0.16
N GLY A 91 -18.32 15.47 0.16
CA GLY A 91 -17.18 14.72 -0.34
C GLY A 91 -16.86 15.01 -1.81
N PRO A 92 -17.83 14.87 -2.74
CA PRO A 92 -17.62 15.23 -4.15
C PRO A 92 -17.25 16.70 -4.37
N LEU A 93 -17.85 17.62 -3.60
CA LEU A 93 -17.56 19.06 -3.71
C LEU A 93 -16.12 19.38 -3.28
N ILE A 94 -15.69 18.85 -2.12
CA ILE A 94 -14.34 19.02 -1.59
C ILE A 94 -13.32 18.38 -2.53
N SER A 95 -13.60 17.16 -3.01
CA SER A 95 -12.76 16.46 -3.98
C SER A 95 -12.54 17.33 -5.22
N ARG A 96 -13.61 17.78 -5.90
CA ARG A 96 -13.51 18.62 -7.10
C ARG A 96 -12.69 19.90 -6.87
N ARG A 97 -12.83 20.52 -5.70
CA ARG A 97 -12.08 21.74 -5.34
C ARG A 97 -10.61 21.46 -5.09
N ARG A 98 -10.26 20.30 -4.50
CA ARG A 98 -8.86 19.93 -4.18
C ARG A 98 -8.12 19.30 -5.35
N THR A 99 -8.82 18.64 -6.28
CA THR A 99 -8.22 17.91 -7.41
C THR A 99 -7.13 18.70 -8.15
N PRO A 100 -7.33 19.96 -8.58
CA PRO A 100 -6.30 20.67 -9.35
C PRO A 100 -4.99 20.86 -8.57
N LYS A 101 -5.09 21.15 -7.26
CA LYS A 101 -3.91 21.30 -6.39
C LYS A 101 -3.18 19.96 -6.28
N ILE A 102 -3.89 18.88 -5.98
CA ILE A 102 -3.29 17.56 -5.77
C ILE A 102 -2.71 16.99 -7.07
N MET A 103 -3.35 17.22 -8.22
CA MET A 103 -2.80 16.85 -9.53
C MET A 103 -1.45 17.51 -9.79
N LYS A 104 -1.30 18.80 -9.45
CA LYS A 104 -0.03 19.50 -9.57
C LYS A 104 1.04 18.86 -8.68
N GLN A 105 0.72 18.57 -7.42
CA GLN A 105 1.65 17.90 -6.50
C GLN A 105 2.10 16.53 -7.03
N TYR A 106 1.19 15.73 -7.61
CA TYR A 106 1.56 14.48 -8.26
C TYR A 106 2.42 14.68 -9.51
N ALA A 107 2.15 15.72 -10.31
CA ALA A 107 2.99 16.07 -11.46
C ALA A 107 4.42 16.43 -11.02
N ASP A 108 4.55 17.19 -9.93
CA ASP A 108 5.84 17.66 -9.39
C ASP A 108 6.72 16.51 -8.84
N ILE A 109 6.15 15.32 -8.59
CA ILE A 109 6.88 14.12 -8.13
C ILE A 109 7.04 13.03 -9.22
N GLY A 110 6.75 13.35 -10.48
CA GLY A 110 6.91 12.42 -11.62
C GLY A 110 5.61 11.88 -12.22
N GLY A 111 4.45 12.44 -11.88
CA GLY A 111 3.18 12.19 -12.56
C GLY A 111 2.25 11.17 -11.93
N GLY A 112 2.58 10.62 -10.76
CA GLY A 112 1.75 9.64 -10.07
C GLY A 112 2.40 9.04 -8.82
N SER A 113 1.63 8.28 -8.05
CA SER A 113 2.13 7.57 -6.86
C SER A 113 2.86 6.28 -7.24
N PRO A 114 4.08 6.03 -6.74
CA PRO A 114 4.79 4.78 -7.00
C PRO A 114 4.28 3.62 -6.13
N ILE A 115 3.30 3.84 -5.25
CA ILE A 115 2.82 2.84 -4.28
C ILE A 115 2.31 1.56 -4.94
N ARG A 116 1.67 1.65 -6.11
CA ARG A 116 1.19 0.48 -6.85
C ARG A 116 2.34 -0.41 -7.29
N LYS A 117 3.33 0.19 -7.96
CA LYS A 117 4.55 -0.48 -8.41
C LYS A 117 5.22 -1.21 -7.26
N TRP A 118 5.44 -0.52 -6.14
CA TRP A 118 6.12 -1.13 -4.99
C TRP A 118 5.30 -2.22 -4.31
N SER A 119 3.99 -2.04 -4.16
CA SER A 119 3.12 -3.05 -3.55
C SER A 119 3.06 -4.33 -4.40
N GLU A 120 2.91 -4.19 -5.72
CA GLU A 120 2.90 -5.34 -6.64
C GLU A 120 4.26 -6.06 -6.65
N TYR A 121 5.37 -5.31 -6.66
CA TYR A 121 6.73 -5.87 -6.57
C TYR A 121 6.97 -6.61 -5.26
N GLN A 122 6.71 -5.97 -4.13
CA GLN A 122 6.91 -6.55 -2.79
C GLN A 122 6.06 -7.81 -2.59
N ALA A 123 4.79 -7.79 -3.00
CA ALA A 123 3.91 -8.96 -2.91
C ALA A 123 4.44 -10.12 -3.76
N ALA A 124 4.88 -9.84 -4.99
CA ALA A 124 5.41 -10.87 -5.89
C ALA A 124 6.72 -11.47 -5.37
N GLU A 125 7.69 -10.66 -4.92
CA GLU A 125 8.95 -11.18 -4.37
C GLU A 125 8.75 -11.94 -3.05
N MET A 126 7.84 -11.47 -2.19
CA MET A 126 7.45 -12.22 -0.99
C MET A 126 6.88 -13.60 -1.35
N CYS A 127 5.95 -13.67 -2.32
CA CYS A 127 5.36 -14.95 -2.74
C CYS A 127 6.41 -15.94 -3.27
N LYS A 128 7.42 -15.47 -4.01
CA LYS A 128 8.53 -16.32 -4.46
C LYS A 128 9.32 -16.92 -3.30
N ILE A 129 9.55 -16.16 -2.23
CA ILE A 129 10.20 -16.66 -1.02
C ILE A 129 9.31 -17.72 -0.34
N LEU A 130 8.02 -17.43 -0.21
CA LEU A 130 7.05 -18.35 0.39
C LEU A 130 6.93 -19.68 -0.38
N ASP A 131 6.98 -19.65 -1.72
CA ASP A 131 6.92 -20.88 -2.54
C ASP A 131 8.12 -21.80 -2.32
N VAL A 132 9.29 -21.24 -2.02
CA VAL A 132 10.51 -22.00 -1.74
C VAL A 132 10.52 -22.54 -0.31
N GLU A 133 10.15 -21.69 0.65
CA GLU A 133 10.29 -22.02 2.08
C GLU A 133 9.07 -22.70 2.69
N ARG A 134 7.89 -22.54 2.07
CA ARG A 134 6.62 -23.15 2.51
C ARG A 134 5.88 -23.83 1.35
N PRO A 135 6.48 -24.85 0.71
CA PRO A 135 5.91 -25.49 -0.49
C PRO A 135 4.55 -26.15 -0.25
N GLU A 136 4.19 -26.47 1.00
CA GLU A 136 2.90 -27.05 1.35
C GLU A 136 1.70 -26.13 1.08
N SER A 137 1.88 -24.81 1.13
CA SER A 137 0.83 -23.81 0.83
C SER A 137 1.02 -23.11 -0.51
N ALA A 138 1.97 -23.59 -1.32
CA ALA A 138 2.23 -23.10 -2.66
C ALA A 138 1.15 -23.59 -3.67
N PRO A 139 0.94 -22.85 -4.78
CA PRO A 139 1.55 -21.57 -5.10
C PRO A 139 0.95 -20.42 -4.26
N HIS A 140 1.81 -19.49 -3.85
CA HIS A 140 1.41 -18.23 -3.24
C HIS A 140 1.19 -17.20 -4.34
N LEU A 141 -0.03 -16.67 -4.42
CA LEU A 141 -0.45 -15.78 -5.49
C LEU A 141 -0.53 -14.33 -4.98
N PRO A 142 0.19 -13.37 -5.60
CA PRO A 142 0.22 -11.99 -5.13
C PRO A 142 -0.99 -11.19 -5.61
N TYR A 143 -1.65 -10.52 -4.68
CA TYR A 143 -2.75 -9.59 -4.95
C TYR A 143 -2.50 -8.28 -4.21
N VAL A 144 -2.99 -7.19 -4.80
CA VAL A 144 -3.03 -5.87 -4.18
C VAL A 144 -4.48 -5.42 -4.14
N ALA A 145 -4.89 -4.86 -3.01
CA ALA A 145 -6.22 -4.27 -2.80
C ALA A 145 -6.05 -2.88 -2.19
N PHE A 146 -6.29 -1.86 -3.00
CA PHE A 146 -6.28 -0.49 -2.54
C PHE A 146 -7.67 0.01 -2.16
N ARG A 147 -7.71 0.85 -1.13
CA ARG A 147 -8.96 1.38 -0.59
C ARG A 147 -9.56 2.48 -1.48
N TYR A 148 -8.72 3.31 -2.11
CA TYR A 148 -9.14 4.49 -2.88
C TYR A 148 -8.56 4.55 -4.31
N ALA A 149 -7.50 3.80 -4.60
CA ALA A 149 -6.88 3.72 -5.93
C ALA A 149 -7.10 2.34 -6.55
N ASN A 150 -6.77 2.18 -7.83
CA ASN A 150 -6.84 0.90 -8.51
C ASN A 150 -5.56 0.07 -8.26
N PRO A 151 -5.63 -1.26 -8.10
CA PRO A 151 -6.86 -2.07 -8.09
C PRO A 151 -7.66 -1.91 -6.79
N LEU A 152 -8.98 -1.64 -6.92
CA LEU A 152 -9.87 -1.53 -5.75
C LEU A 152 -10.10 -2.89 -5.09
N THR A 153 -10.57 -2.89 -3.83
CA THR A 153 -10.95 -4.13 -3.14
C THR A 153 -11.94 -4.99 -3.94
N GLU A 154 -12.92 -4.37 -4.62
CA GLU A 154 -13.88 -5.08 -5.49
C GLU A 154 -13.19 -5.77 -6.68
N GLU A 155 -12.30 -5.04 -7.37
CA GLU A 155 -11.58 -5.54 -8.55
C GLU A 155 -10.66 -6.70 -8.16
N MET A 156 -9.95 -6.56 -7.04
CA MET A 156 -9.13 -7.63 -6.48
C MET A 156 -9.98 -8.85 -6.10
N TYR A 157 -11.14 -8.65 -5.48
CA TYR A 157 -12.02 -9.75 -5.09
C TYR A 157 -12.56 -10.51 -6.30
N ASN A 158 -13.02 -9.80 -7.35
CA ASN A 158 -13.46 -10.44 -8.58
C ASN A 158 -12.34 -11.27 -9.22
N ARG A 159 -11.10 -10.75 -9.19
CA ARG A 159 -9.93 -11.51 -9.66
C ARG A 159 -9.68 -12.77 -8.84
N LEU A 160 -9.80 -12.73 -7.51
CA LEU A 160 -9.74 -13.95 -6.68
C LEU A 160 -10.76 -15.00 -7.14
N LEU A 161 -11.98 -14.58 -7.44
CA LEU A 161 -13.05 -15.48 -7.91
C LEU A 161 -12.77 -16.06 -9.31
N GLU A 162 -12.16 -15.27 -10.19
CA GLU A 162 -11.70 -15.70 -11.52
C GLU A 162 -10.53 -16.70 -11.41
N ASP A 163 -9.60 -16.47 -10.49
CA ASP A 163 -8.45 -17.33 -10.21
C ASP A 163 -8.83 -18.62 -9.45
N GLY A 164 -10.12 -18.79 -9.11
CA GLY A 164 -10.67 -20.03 -8.59
C GLY A 164 -10.83 -20.10 -7.07
N PHE A 165 -10.65 -19.00 -6.36
CA PHE A 165 -10.99 -18.89 -4.94
C PHE A 165 -12.49 -18.59 -4.77
N GLY A 166 -13.12 -19.11 -3.71
CA GLY A 166 -14.52 -18.84 -3.37
C GLY A 166 -15.52 -19.45 -4.34
N LYS A 167 -16.76 -18.92 -4.36
CA LYS A 167 -17.86 -19.38 -5.24
C LYS A 167 -18.07 -20.90 -5.25
N GLY A 168 -18.01 -21.53 -4.07
CA GLY A 168 -18.20 -22.98 -3.92
C GLY A 168 -16.93 -23.82 -4.11
N LYS A 169 -15.79 -23.20 -4.46
CA LYS A 169 -14.49 -23.87 -4.62
C LYS A 169 -13.61 -23.81 -3.36
N GLY A 170 -13.97 -22.97 -2.39
CA GLY A 170 -13.16 -22.73 -1.21
C GLY A 170 -11.87 -21.98 -1.54
N GLY A 171 -10.82 -22.23 -0.78
CA GLY A 171 -9.50 -21.62 -0.96
C GLY A 171 -9.12 -20.71 0.21
N ARG A 172 -7.83 -20.41 0.30
CA ARG A 172 -7.23 -19.67 1.43
C ARG A 172 -6.74 -18.32 0.96
N ALA A 173 -7.12 -17.26 1.67
CA ALA A 173 -6.61 -15.91 1.45
C ALA A 173 -6.12 -15.28 2.76
N VAL A 174 -4.98 -14.60 2.68
CA VAL A 174 -4.39 -13.82 3.76
C VAL A 174 -4.52 -12.35 3.43
N ALA A 175 -5.34 -11.63 4.17
CA ALA A 175 -5.45 -10.18 4.13
C ALA A 175 -4.27 -9.57 4.91
N PHE A 176 -3.23 -9.15 4.21
CA PHE A 176 -1.99 -8.66 4.79
C PHE A 176 -1.94 -7.13 4.69
N THR A 177 -2.19 -6.46 5.81
CA THR A 177 -2.06 -5.00 5.87
C THR A 177 -0.63 -4.55 5.59
N GLN A 178 -0.46 -3.51 4.77
CA GLN A 178 0.84 -2.89 4.50
C GLN A 178 1.16 -1.73 5.46
N TYR A 179 0.32 -1.54 6.48
CA TYR A 179 0.59 -0.64 7.61
C TYR A 179 1.13 -1.44 8.79
N PRO A 180 2.41 -1.27 9.18
CA PRO A 180 2.93 -1.98 10.35
C PRO A 180 2.14 -1.66 11.62
N GLN A 181 1.69 -0.42 11.75
CA GLN A 181 0.92 0.08 12.88
C GLN A 181 -0.56 0.16 12.51
N TYR A 182 -1.40 -0.53 13.29
CA TYR A 182 -2.85 -0.54 13.07
C TYR A 182 -3.45 0.83 13.39
N SER A 183 -4.26 1.37 12.47
CA SER A 183 -5.26 2.39 12.78
C SER A 183 -6.64 1.95 12.29
N CYS A 184 -7.70 2.38 12.97
CA CYS A 184 -9.06 2.18 12.48
C CYS A 184 -9.31 2.90 11.15
N SER A 185 -8.59 4.00 10.89
CA SER A 185 -8.74 4.79 9.66
C SER A 185 -7.99 4.18 8.46
N THR A 186 -7.03 3.28 8.70
CA THR A 186 -6.22 2.63 7.66
C THR A 186 -6.58 1.14 7.56
N THR A 187 -5.88 0.26 8.28
CA THR A 187 -6.13 -1.19 8.32
C THR A 187 -7.59 -1.50 8.63
N GLY A 188 -8.19 -0.80 9.60
CA GLY A 188 -9.60 -0.97 9.95
C GLY A 188 -10.55 -0.69 8.77
N SER A 189 -10.31 0.39 8.01
CA SER A 189 -11.11 0.72 6.82
C SER A 189 -10.94 -0.32 5.71
N SER A 190 -9.71 -0.81 5.47
CA SER A 190 -9.44 -1.87 4.48
C SER A 190 -10.15 -3.18 4.82
N ILE A 191 -10.08 -3.61 6.08
CA ILE A 191 -10.75 -4.84 6.54
C ILE A 191 -12.28 -4.71 6.46
N ASN A 192 -12.80 -3.55 6.86
CA ASN A 192 -14.22 -3.23 6.76
C ASN A 192 -14.72 -3.28 5.30
N GLU A 193 -13.91 -2.81 4.34
CA GLU A 193 -14.24 -2.84 2.91
C GLU A 193 -14.14 -4.25 2.33
N LEU A 194 -13.14 -5.03 2.74
CA LEU A 194 -13.01 -6.44 2.40
C LEU A 194 -14.24 -7.24 2.88
N TRP A 195 -14.62 -7.08 4.14
CA TRP A 195 -15.82 -7.71 4.70
C TRP A 195 -17.09 -7.35 3.93
N LYS A 196 -17.27 -6.07 3.61
CA LYS A 196 -18.42 -5.59 2.81
C LYS A 196 -18.48 -6.26 1.43
N TRP A 197 -17.36 -6.41 0.73
CA TRP A 197 -17.34 -7.04 -0.59
C TRP A 197 -17.50 -8.55 -0.53
N ARG A 198 -16.90 -9.22 0.45
CA ARG A 198 -17.17 -10.63 0.75
C ARG A 198 -18.66 -10.87 0.94
N GLN A 199 -19.33 -10.06 1.78
CA GLN A 199 -20.78 -10.16 2.00
C GLN A 199 -21.61 -9.85 0.75
N ARG A 200 -21.08 -9.16 -0.26
CA ARG A 200 -21.82 -8.87 -1.50
C ARG A 200 -21.63 -9.96 -2.55
N LEU A 201 -20.42 -10.52 -2.64
CA LEU A 201 -20.02 -11.43 -3.70
C LEU A 201 -20.13 -12.91 -3.30
N GLU A 202 -20.12 -13.20 -2.00
CA GLU A 202 -20.17 -14.56 -1.44
C GLU A 202 -21.25 -14.74 -0.36
N ALA A 203 -22.24 -13.83 -0.26
CA ALA A 203 -23.35 -14.07 0.67
C ALA A 203 -24.21 -15.26 0.23
N PRO A 204 -24.76 -16.02 1.21
CA PRO A 204 -25.71 -17.08 0.92
C PRO A 204 -26.89 -16.56 0.11
N SER A 205 -27.30 -17.33 -0.89
CA SER A 205 -28.58 -17.11 -1.57
C SER A 205 -29.67 -16.98 -0.50
N LYS A 206 -30.48 -15.91 -0.57
CA LYS A 206 -31.58 -15.60 0.38
C LYS A 206 -32.70 -16.66 0.44
N THR A 207 -32.48 -17.84 -0.12
CA THR A 207 -33.42 -18.97 -0.17
C THR A 207 -33.41 -19.85 1.08
N SER A 208 -32.56 -19.58 2.08
CA SER A 208 -32.61 -20.24 3.39
C SER A 208 -33.61 -19.55 4.32
N THR A 209 -34.79 -20.13 4.51
CA THR A 209 -35.92 -19.61 5.31
C THR A 209 -35.84 -19.91 6.81
N ASP A 210 -34.76 -20.50 7.31
CA ASP A 210 -34.63 -20.81 8.74
C ASP A 210 -33.79 -19.76 9.48
N LEU A 211 -34.48 -18.86 10.18
CA LEU A 211 -33.90 -17.78 11.00
C LEU A 211 -33.33 -18.27 12.35
N THR A 212 -33.43 -19.57 12.65
CA THR A 212 -33.05 -20.12 13.97
C THR A 212 -31.64 -20.71 14.02
N GLN A 213 -30.94 -20.78 12.88
CA GLN A 213 -29.54 -21.22 12.83
C GLN A 213 -28.61 -20.05 12.48
N PRO A 214 -27.40 -19.98 13.08
CA PRO A 214 -26.37 -19.07 12.59
C PRO A 214 -26.14 -19.38 11.10
N PRO A 215 -25.93 -18.36 10.24
CA PRO A 215 -25.67 -18.60 8.83
C PRO A 215 -24.49 -19.55 8.72
N LYS A 216 -24.75 -20.78 8.25
CA LYS A 216 -23.68 -21.71 7.87
C LYS A 216 -22.82 -20.97 6.86
N GLU A 217 -21.52 -20.84 7.12
CA GLU A 217 -20.61 -20.41 6.07
C GLU A 217 -20.84 -21.32 4.86
N ASP A 218 -21.16 -20.72 3.72
CA ASP A 218 -21.49 -21.47 2.52
C ASP A 218 -20.31 -22.39 2.21
N ALA A 219 -20.59 -23.68 2.09
CA ALA A 219 -19.61 -24.68 1.70
C ALA A 219 -18.89 -24.20 0.44
N GLY A 220 -17.62 -23.82 0.58
CA GLY A 220 -16.77 -23.32 -0.52
C GLY A 220 -16.65 -21.79 -0.65
N SER A 221 -16.94 -21.01 0.39
CA SER A 221 -16.47 -19.61 0.47
C SER A 221 -14.96 -19.51 0.75
N ILE A 222 -14.35 -18.36 0.48
CA ILE A 222 -12.91 -18.14 0.79
C ILE A 222 -12.70 -18.17 2.31
N SER A 223 -11.75 -19.00 2.77
CA SER A 223 -11.25 -18.98 4.15
C SER A 223 -10.25 -17.84 4.30
N TRP A 224 -10.61 -16.85 5.12
CA TRP A 224 -9.83 -15.64 5.31
C TRP A 224 -9.08 -15.66 6.64
N SER A 225 -7.83 -15.21 6.60
CA SER A 225 -7.08 -14.79 7.77
C SER A 225 -6.47 -13.41 7.53
N VAL A 226 -6.10 -12.72 8.60
CA VAL A 226 -5.67 -11.32 8.56
C VAL A 226 -4.39 -11.14 9.36
N ILE A 227 -3.37 -10.62 8.69
CA ILE A 227 -2.21 -10.02 9.34
C ILE A 227 -2.54 -8.53 9.49
N ASP A 228 -3.07 -8.16 10.66
CA ASP A 228 -3.64 -6.83 10.90
C ASP A 228 -2.64 -5.81 11.48
N ARG A 229 -1.49 -6.25 11.99
CA ARG A 229 -0.43 -5.38 12.52
C ARG A 229 0.88 -6.13 12.68
N TRP A 230 2.00 -5.39 12.66
CA TRP A 230 3.35 -5.92 12.78
C TRP A 230 4.38 -4.82 13.14
N PRO A 231 4.11 -3.97 14.15
CA PRO A 231 4.85 -2.72 14.38
C PRO A 231 6.31 -2.91 14.79
N THR A 232 6.64 -4.04 15.42
CA THR A 232 7.97 -4.30 15.99
C THR A 232 8.65 -5.53 15.39
N HIS A 233 8.24 -5.95 14.19
CA HIS A 233 8.87 -7.10 13.53
C HIS A 233 10.39 -6.87 13.35
N PRO A 234 11.27 -7.81 13.73
CA PRO A 234 12.72 -7.59 13.70
C PRO A 234 13.26 -7.17 12.32
N GLY A 235 12.74 -7.76 11.24
CA GLY A 235 13.13 -7.39 9.88
C GLY A 235 12.68 -5.99 9.45
N LEU A 236 11.54 -5.50 9.97
CA LEU A 236 11.11 -4.12 9.77
C LEU A 236 12.06 -3.14 10.48
N VAL A 237 12.36 -3.45 11.74
CA VAL A 237 13.26 -2.67 12.58
C VAL A 237 14.67 -2.60 11.98
N GLU A 238 15.18 -3.74 11.47
CA GLU A 238 16.45 -3.80 10.75
C GLU A 238 16.44 -2.93 9.49
N ALA A 239 15.38 -3.00 8.67
CA ALA A 239 15.28 -2.24 7.44
C ALA A 239 15.29 -0.72 7.72
N PHE A 240 14.56 -0.24 8.73
CA PHE A 240 14.63 1.15 9.16
C PHE A 240 16.00 1.53 9.70
N ALA A 241 16.59 0.71 10.57
CA ALA A 241 17.91 0.98 11.15
C ALA A 241 18.98 1.11 10.05
N LYS A 242 18.91 0.27 9.01
CA LYS A 242 19.82 0.34 7.85
C LYS A 242 19.66 1.64 7.07
N ASN A 243 18.42 2.04 6.75
CA ASN A 243 18.17 3.28 6.02
C ASN A 243 18.58 4.52 6.83
N ILE A 244 18.38 4.50 8.15
CA ILE A 244 18.83 5.57 9.05
C ILE A 244 20.36 5.67 9.08
N LYS A 245 21.06 4.53 9.21
CA LYS A 245 22.53 4.51 9.16
C LYS A 245 23.06 5.06 7.84
N SER A 246 22.48 4.63 6.72
CA SER A 246 22.84 5.15 5.40
C SER A 246 22.59 6.66 5.28
N ALA A 247 21.51 7.19 5.86
CA ALA A 247 21.25 8.62 5.88
C ALA A 247 22.26 9.37 6.76
N LEU A 248 22.59 8.84 7.94
CA LEU A 248 23.62 9.40 8.83
C LEU A 248 25.00 9.38 8.17
N GLU A 249 25.30 8.36 7.37
CA GLU A 249 26.56 8.23 6.63
C GLU A 249 26.84 9.38 5.67
N THR A 250 25.79 10.07 5.23
CA THR A 250 25.94 11.24 4.36
C THR A 250 26.45 12.48 5.11
N TYR A 251 26.38 12.52 6.44
CA TYR A 251 26.89 13.65 7.26
C TYR A 251 28.39 13.48 7.56
N PRO A 252 29.13 14.58 7.78
CA PRO A 252 30.50 14.54 8.29
C PRO A 252 30.60 13.72 9.57
N GLU A 253 31.70 12.97 9.72
CA GLU A 253 31.89 12.02 10.82
C GLU A 253 31.79 12.71 12.19
N GLU A 254 32.37 13.90 12.31
CA GLU A 254 32.40 14.72 13.53
C GLU A 254 31.05 15.36 13.91
N GLU A 255 30.08 15.37 13.00
CA GLU A 255 28.73 15.89 13.21
C GLU A 255 27.70 14.77 13.37
N ARG A 256 28.01 13.55 12.92
CA ARG A 256 27.06 12.43 12.77
C ARG A 256 26.33 12.06 14.05
N GLU A 257 27.00 12.06 15.20
CA GLU A 257 26.39 11.72 16.50
C GLU A 257 25.44 12.81 17.02
N LYS A 258 25.56 14.04 16.51
CA LYS A 258 24.73 15.20 16.92
C LYS A 258 23.48 15.36 16.07
N VAL A 259 23.39 14.62 14.96
CA VAL A 259 22.21 14.63 14.07
C VAL A 259 20.99 14.18 14.87
N VAL A 260 19.89 14.93 14.77
CA VAL A 260 18.62 14.56 15.41
C VAL A 260 17.79 13.71 14.45
N LEU A 261 17.33 12.56 14.94
CA LEU A 261 16.43 11.69 14.20
C LEU A 261 14.97 12.10 14.46
N LEU A 262 14.28 12.57 13.43
CA LEU A 262 12.88 12.96 13.47
C LEU A 262 12.02 11.90 12.79
N PHE A 263 11.47 11.00 13.59
CA PHE A 263 10.49 10.03 13.13
C PHE A 263 9.19 10.76 12.81
N SER A 264 8.78 10.75 11.55
CA SER A 264 7.57 11.41 11.06
C SER A 264 6.55 10.35 10.66
N ALA A 265 5.38 10.40 11.29
CA ALA A 265 4.23 9.54 11.00
C ALA A 265 3.02 10.41 10.65
N HIS A 266 2.07 9.91 9.87
CA HIS A 266 0.85 10.68 9.61
C HIS A 266 0.05 10.93 10.89
N SER A 267 -0.38 12.16 11.08
CA SER A 267 -1.17 12.53 12.25
C SER A 267 -2.59 11.93 12.20
N LEU A 268 -3.26 11.92 13.34
CA LEU A 268 -4.67 11.58 13.47
C LEU A 268 -5.43 12.74 14.12
N PRO A 269 -6.69 12.99 13.74
CA PRO A 269 -7.56 13.89 14.49
C PRO A 269 -7.66 13.44 15.95
N MET A 270 -7.65 14.39 16.89
CA MET A 270 -7.73 14.07 18.32
C MET A 270 -9.03 13.34 18.69
N SER A 271 -10.10 13.51 17.92
CA SER A 271 -11.34 12.73 18.09
C SER A 271 -11.14 11.23 17.83
N VAL A 272 -10.27 10.86 16.88
CA VAL A 272 -9.91 9.47 16.58
C VAL A 272 -8.98 8.92 17.67
N VAL A 273 -7.97 9.69 18.06
CA VAL A 273 -7.06 9.33 19.17
C VAL A 273 -7.83 9.10 20.46
N ASN A 274 -8.68 10.05 20.86
CA ASN A 274 -9.45 10.00 22.10
C ASN A 274 -10.55 8.93 22.09
N ARG A 275 -10.94 8.42 20.91
CA ARG A 275 -11.80 7.24 20.79
C ARG A 275 -11.07 5.96 21.23
N GLY A 276 -9.74 6.00 21.31
CA GLY A 276 -8.84 4.91 21.68
C GLY A 276 -8.30 4.15 20.48
N ASP A 277 -7.90 4.86 19.43
CA ASP A 277 -7.18 4.28 18.30
C ASP A 277 -5.77 3.82 18.74
N PRO A 278 -5.33 2.60 18.39
CA PRO A 278 -4.06 2.05 18.89
C PRO A 278 -2.83 2.64 18.17
N TYR A 279 -3.02 3.31 17.03
CA TYR A 279 -1.95 3.76 16.14
C TYR A 279 -0.85 4.55 16.84
N PRO A 280 -1.12 5.56 17.69
CA PRO A 280 -0.05 6.34 18.31
C PRO A 280 0.89 5.50 19.17
N ALA A 281 0.34 4.52 19.89
CA ALA A 281 1.11 3.62 20.73
C ALA A 281 1.96 2.64 19.91
N GLU A 282 1.40 2.10 18.82
CA GLU A 282 2.14 1.18 17.92
C GLU A 282 3.26 1.90 17.13
N VAL A 283 3.05 3.15 16.73
CA VAL A 283 4.11 3.99 16.14
C VAL A 283 5.21 4.24 17.16
N ALA A 284 4.86 4.63 18.39
CA ALA A 284 5.85 4.81 19.45
C ALA A 284 6.64 3.53 19.74
N ALA A 285 5.99 2.36 19.72
CA ALA A 285 6.67 1.06 19.87
C ALA A 285 7.65 0.78 18.73
N THR A 286 7.27 1.10 17.48
CA THR A 286 8.16 0.98 16.30
C THR A 286 9.40 1.86 16.48
N VAL A 287 9.19 3.14 16.81
CA VAL A 287 10.28 4.10 17.05
C VAL A 287 11.22 3.61 18.14
N TRP A 288 10.68 3.15 19.27
CA TRP A 288 11.47 2.63 20.37
C TRP A 288 12.31 1.42 19.95
N ALA A 289 11.72 0.46 19.23
CA ALA A 289 12.43 -0.72 18.74
C ALA A 289 13.56 -0.37 17.77
N VAL A 290 13.35 0.60 16.87
CA VAL A 290 14.38 1.12 15.96
C VAL A 290 15.51 1.80 16.74
N MET A 291 15.19 2.64 17.71
CA MET A 291 16.22 3.32 18.53
C MET A 291 17.03 2.34 19.39
N GLN A 292 16.39 1.32 19.95
CA GLN A 292 17.07 0.20 20.62
C GLN A 292 18.05 -0.50 19.67
N LYS A 293 17.63 -0.77 18.42
CA LYS A 293 18.48 -1.40 17.40
C LYS A 293 19.68 -0.53 16.99
N LEU A 294 19.51 0.79 17.00
CA LEU A 294 20.56 1.77 16.76
C LEU A 294 21.45 2.02 17.99
N GLY A 295 21.17 1.38 19.13
CA GLY A 295 21.93 1.59 20.37
C GLY A 295 21.80 3.01 20.93
N PHE A 296 20.70 3.72 20.61
CA PHE A 296 20.49 5.12 20.98
C PHE A 296 21.66 6.05 20.60
N SER A 297 22.32 5.79 19.46
CA SER A 297 23.47 6.56 18.99
C SER A 297 23.19 8.05 18.78
N ASN A 298 21.92 8.43 18.60
CA ASN A 298 21.50 9.78 18.27
C ASN A 298 20.26 10.20 19.07
N PRO A 299 20.11 11.51 19.39
CA PRO A 299 18.87 12.04 19.94
C PRO A 299 17.73 11.92 18.93
N TYR A 300 16.51 11.69 19.42
CA TYR A 300 15.35 11.53 18.54
C TYR A 300 14.06 12.12 19.09
N ARG A 301 13.09 12.34 18.19
CA ARG A 301 11.69 12.66 18.51
C ARG A 301 10.75 11.95 17.55
N LEU A 302 9.55 11.66 18.04
CA LEU A 302 8.41 11.27 17.21
C LEU A 302 7.53 12.50 17.00
N CYS A 303 7.27 12.82 15.73
CA CYS A 303 6.47 13.92 15.25
C CYS A 303 5.40 13.39 14.28
N TRP A 304 4.42 14.25 13.99
CA TRP A 304 3.27 13.90 13.18
C TRP A 304 3.10 14.87 12.01
N GLN A 305 2.79 14.36 10.83
CA GLN A 305 2.67 15.16 9.61
C GLN A 305 1.26 15.11 9.01
N SER A 306 1.05 15.86 7.93
CA SER A 306 -0.15 15.81 7.09
C SER A 306 -1.46 16.18 7.82
N GLN A 307 -1.41 17.10 8.80
CA GLN A 307 -2.62 17.68 9.41
C GLN A 307 -3.45 18.43 8.35
N VAL A 308 -4.75 18.13 8.27
CA VAL A 308 -5.68 18.82 7.36
C VAL A 308 -6.90 19.39 8.08
N GLY A 309 -7.29 20.60 7.69
CA GLY A 309 -8.48 21.26 8.20
C GLY A 309 -8.31 21.87 9.61
N PRO A 310 -9.38 22.48 10.15
CA PRO A 310 -9.30 23.32 11.35
C PRO A 310 -9.42 22.53 12.67
N SER A 311 -9.67 21.22 12.63
CA SER A 311 -9.81 20.40 13.83
C SER A 311 -8.49 20.23 14.57
N ALA A 312 -8.53 19.79 15.83
CA ALA A 312 -7.32 19.45 16.58
C ALA A 312 -6.77 18.08 16.14
N TRP A 313 -5.46 18.01 15.97
CA TRP A 313 -4.72 16.80 15.55
C TRP A 313 -3.63 16.46 16.56
N LEU A 314 -3.19 15.20 16.53
CA LEU A 314 -2.08 14.72 17.34
C LEU A 314 -0.79 15.47 16.95
N GLY A 315 -0.18 16.13 17.93
CA GLY A 315 1.08 16.86 17.76
C GLY A 315 2.27 16.15 18.45
N ALA A 316 3.49 16.64 18.28
CA ALA A 316 3.90 17.86 17.57
C ALA A 316 3.94 17.70 16.03
N GLN A 317 3.67 18.79 15.29
CA GLN A 317 3.72 18.78 13.82
C GLN A 317 5.16 18.72 13.29
N THR A 318 5.42 17.92 12.26
CA THR A 318 6.77 17.73 11.70
C THR A 318 7.35 19.02 11.12
N SER A 319 6.58 19.77 10.32
CA SER A 319 6.99 21.06 9.74
C SER A 319 7.38 22.08 10.81
N ASP A 320 6.52 22.27 11.82
CA ASP A 320 6.78 23.16 12.95
C ASP A 320 8.00 22.71 13.76
N THR A 321 8.17 21.40 13.95
CA THR A 321 9.29 20.84 14.71
C THR A 321 10.62 21.12 14.02
N VAL A 322 10.70 20.88 12.70
CA VAL A 322 11.88 21.18 11.89
C VAL A 322 12.21 22.67 11.95
N LYS A 323 11.22 23.53 11.68
CA LYS A 323 11.36 24.99 11.76
C LYS A 323 11.87 25.47 13.12
N ASN A 324 11.31 24.92 14.20
CA ASN A 324 11.69 25.29 15.56
C ASN A 324 13.11 24.81 15.93
N PHE A 325 13.53 23.64 15.46
CA PHE A 325 14.91 23.17 15.65
C PHE A 325 15.92 24.04 14.89
N VAL A 326 15.65 24.33 13.61
CA VAL A 326 16.53 25.17 12.78
C VAL A 326 16.70 26.56 13.39
N LYS A 327 15.61 27.19 13.86
CA LYS A 327 15.65 28.48 14.57
C LYS A 327 16.46 28.44 15.88
N LYS A 328 16.55 27.28 16.52
CA LYS A 328 17.35 27.06 17.73
C LYS A 328 18.80 26.66 17.43
N GLY A 329 19.20 26.64 16.15
CA GLY A 329 20.54 26.29 15.71
C GLY A 329 20.77 24.79 15.46
N GLN A 330 19.79 23.93 15.73
CA GLN A 330 19.87 22.51 15.37
C GLN A 330 19.47 22.34 13.90
N LYS A 331 20.47 22.24 13.03
CA LYS A 331 20.28 22.19 11.57
C LYS A 331 20.41 20.79 10.98
N ASP A 332 21.08 19.89 11.70
CA ASP A 332 21.27 18.50 11.26
C ASP A 332 20.13 17.63 11.73
N LEU A 333 19.23 17.32 10.79
CA LEU A 333 18.02 16.56 11.03
C LEU A 333 17.87 15.48 9.96
N VAL A 334 17.62 14.24 10.38
CA VAL A 334 17.18 13.16 9.48
C VAL A 334 15.69 12.92 9.73
N LEU A 335 14.87 13.07 8.69
CA LEU A 335 13.44 12.76 8.69
C LEU A 335 13.24 11.30 8.31
N ILE A 336 12.54 10.54 9.15
CA ILE A 336 12.30 9.10 8.96
C ILE A 336 10.81 8.85 8.73
N PRO A 337 10.38 8.38 7.54
CA PRO A 337 8.99 7.99 7.30
C PRO A 337 8.67 6.66 8.01
N ILE A 338 8.27 6.72 9.27
CA ILE A 338 8.23 5.53 10.16
C ILE A 338 6.95 4.69 10.04
N ALA A 339 5.88 5.28 9.48
CA ALA A 339 4.56 4.67 9.41
C ALA A 339 4.11 4.25 8.00
N PHE A 340 5.00 4.36 7.01
CA PHE A 340 4.77 3.95 5.64
C PHE A 340 6.02 3.28 5.06
N THR A 341 5.81 2.30 4.19
CA THR A 341 6.88 1.39 3.75
C THR A 341 7.41 1.69 2.35
N SER A 342 6.68 2.47 1.56
CA SER A 342 7.06 2.84 0.19
C SER A 342 6.91 4.33 0.00
N ASP A 343 7.65 4.93 -0.93
CA ASP A 343 7.48 6.35 -1.25
C ASP A 343 6.04 6.67 -1.72
N HIS A 344 5.57 7.85 -1.35
CA HIS A 344 4.24 8.36 -1.66
C HIS A 344 4.28 9.90 -1.65
N ILE A 345 3.14 10.56 -1.92
CA ILE A 345 3.09 12.01 -2.04
C ILE A 345 3.57 12.71 -0.76
N GLU A 346 3.28 12.15 0.40
CA GLU A 346 3.69 12.73 1.68
C GLU A 346 5.19 12.58 1.98
N THR A 347 5.94 11.67 1.32
CA THR A 347 7.42 11.70 1.37
C THR A 347 8.01 12.59 0.28
N LEU A 348 7.59 12.38 -0.96
CA LEU A 348 8.20 13.00 -2.15
C LEU A 348 7.84 14.48 -2.32
N PHE A 349 6.69 14.91 -1.81
CA PHE A 349 6.24 16.30 -1.90
C PHE A 349 6.29 16.99 -0.54
N GLU A 350 5.55 16.50 0.46
CA GLU A 350 5.45 17.19 1.75
C GLU A 350 6.80 17.25 2.47
N ILE A 351 7.54 16.13 2.57
CA ILE A 351 8.87 16.17 3.19
C ILE A 351 9.90 16.82 2.26
N ASP A 352 10.10 16.29 1.06
CA ASP A 352 11.23 16.71 0.21
C ASP A 352 11.08 18.11 -0.39
N GLN A 353 9.87 18.50 -0.81
CA GLN A 353 9.64 19.78 -1.48
C GLN A 353 9.10 20.88 -0.56
N GLU A 354 8.37 20.56 0.51
CA GLU A 354 7.87 21.58 1.44
C GLU A 354 8.78 21.70 2.67
N VAL A 355 8.93 20.66 3.49
CA VAL A 355 9.62 20.74 4.79
C VAL A 355 11.13 20.98 4.64
N ILE A 356 11.80 20.22 3.77
CA ILE A 356 13.25 20.39 3.54
C ILE A 356 13.52 21.73 2.87
N HIS A 357 12.67 22.16 1.93
CA HIS A 357 12.80 23.46 1.28
C HIS A 357 12.68 24.62 2.27
N GLU A 358 11.65 24.62 3.12
CA GLU A 358 11.49 25.66 4.15
C GLU A 358 12.66 25.64 5.15
N ALA A 359 13.19 24.46 5.50
CA ALA A 359 14.37 24.37 6.36
C ALA A 359 15.61 25.01 5.72
N ASN A 360 15.79 24.83 4.41
CA ASN A 360 16.89 25.45 3.66
C ASN A 360 16.77 26.97 3.64
N GLU A 361 15.57 27.51 3.44
CA GLU A 361 15.30 28.97 3.53
C GLU A 361 15.62 29.54 4.92
N LEU A 362 15.52 28.73 5.97
CA LEU A 362 15.88 29.08 7.34
C LEU A 362 17.36 28.84 7.67
N GLY A 363 18.18 28.53 6.67
CA GLY A 363 19.63 28.40 6.79
C GLY A 363 20.14 27.01 7.18
N ALA A 364 19.36 25.95 6.94
CA ALA A 364 19.76 24.55 7.10
C ALA A 364 20.10 23.86 5.76
N GLU A 365 20.62 24.64 4.80
CA GLU A 365 20.85 24.19 3.42
C GLU A 365 21.67 22.90 3.34
N GLY A 366 21.05 21.83 2.83
CA GLY A 366 21.66 20.50 2.68
C GLY A 366 21.88 19.73 3.98
N ARG A 367 21.42 20.24 5.12
CA ARG A 367 21.59 19.66 6.47
C ARG A 367 20.34 18.96 7.01
N VAL A 368 19.17 19.23 6.45
CA VAL A 368 17.97 18.42 6.66
C VAL A 368 17.85 17.41 5.53
N ARG A 369 17.77 16.12 5.89
CA ARG A 369 17.72 15.00 4.93
C ARG A 369 16.60 14.06 5.29
N ARG A 370 16.14 13.26 4.32
CA ARG A 370 15.17 12.19 4.55
C ARG A 370 15.85 10.84 4.41
N ALA A 371 15.55 9.91 5.31
CA ALA A 371 15.92 8.51 5.13
C ALA A 371 15.06 7.87 4.03
N GLU A 372 15.67 7.04 3.18
CA GLU A 372 14.94 6.36 2.11
C GLU A 372 13.76 5.55 2.67
N SER A 373 12.66 5.50 1.91
CA SER A 373 11.55 4.58 2.17
C SER A 373 12.02 3.13 1.97
N LEU A 374 11.31 2.15 2.55
CA LEU A 374 11.76 0.74 2.48
C LEU A 374 11.70 0.19 1.05
N ASN A 375 10.72 0.60 0.24
CA ASN A 375 10.63 0.35 -1.20
C ASN A 375 11.03 -1.10 -1.57
N GLY A 376 12.00 -1.28 -2.45
CA GLY A 376 12.50 -2.60 -2.88
C GLY A 376 13.57 -3.21 -1.99
N SER A 377 13.72 -2.77 -0.73
CA SER A 377 14.74 -3.30 0.19
C SER A 377 14.60 -4.81 0.34
N PRO A 378 15.65 -5.61 0.02
CA PRO A 378 15.61 -7.05 0.19
C PRO A 378 15.40 -7.48 1.65
N VAL A 379 15.89 -6.68 2.61
CA VAL A 379 15.68 -6.91 4.05
C VAL A 379 14.20 -6.78 4.40
N PHE A 380 13.53 -5.79 3.81
CA PHE A 380 12.10 -5.58 4.05
C PHE A 380 11.24 -6.65 3.37
N ILE A 381 11.57 -7.04 2.13
CA ILE A 381 10.88 -8.14 1.44
C ILE A 381 11.00 -9.45 2.21
N ARG A 382 12.21 -9.75 2.73
CA ARG A 382 12.41 -10.89 3.61
C ARG A 382 11.54 -10.80 4.86
N ALA A 383 11.47 -9.62 5.48
CA ALA A 383 10.61 -9.40 6.65
C ALA A 383 9.13 -9.67 6.36
N LEU A 384 8.62 -9.26 5.19
CA LEU A 384 7.24 -9.56 4.77
C LEU A 384 7.01 -11.07 4.66
N ALA A 385 7.98 -11.82 4.11
CA ALA A 385 7.90 -13.27 4.02
C ALA A 385 7.92 -13.93 5.41
N ASP A 386 8.82 -13.49 6.31
CA ASP A 386 8.89 -13.98 7.68
C ASP A 386 7.57 -13.77 8.44
N ILE A 387 6.96 -12.58 8.30
CA ILE A 387 5.65 -12.28 8.89
C ILE A 387 4.56 -13.19 8.34
N ALA A 388 4.52 -13.38 7.01
CA ALA A 388 3.53 -14.22 6.36
C ALA A 388 3.68 -15.70 6.75
N MET A 389 4.91 -16.23 6.81
CA MET A 389 5.15 -17.61 7.26
C MET A 389 4.75 -17.80 8.73
N ALA A 390 5.19 -16.90 9.61
CA ALA A 390 4.82 -16.97 11.02
C ALA A 390 3.31 -16.97 11.23
N HIS A 391 2.58 -16.17 10.44
CA HIS A 391 1.12 -16.17 10.43
C HIS A 391 0.53 -17.51 9.97
N LEU A 392 0.97 -18.02 8.82
CA LEU A 392 0.50 -19.30 8.28
C LEU A 392 0.80 -20.49 9.19
N ASP A 393 1.93 -20.48 9.90
CA ASP A 393 2.34 -21.54 10.82
C ASP A 393 1.63 -21.45 12.17
N SER A 394 1.24 -20.25 12.59
CA SER A 394 0.51 -20.05 13.86
C SER A 394 -0.89 -20.66 13.86
N GLY A 395 -1.50 -20.83 12.68
CA GLY A 395 -2.90 -21.22 12.53
C GLY A 395 -3.91 -20.18 13.06
N MET A 396 -3.45 -19.01 13.51
CA MET A 396 -4.31 -17.94 14.01
C MET A 396 -4.94 -17.18 12.85
N ALA A 397 -6.25 -16.90 12.94
CA ALA A 397 -6.92 -16.11 11.91
C ALA A 397 -6.62 -14.62 12.01
N THR A 398 -6.41 -14.07 13.21
CA THR A 398 -6.12 -12.63 13.43
C THR A 398 -5.26 -12.44 14.67
N SER A 399 -4.70 -11.23 14.87
CA SER A 399 -4.05 -10.89 16.15
C SER A 399 -5.06 -10.81 17.31
N LYS A 400 -4.59 -11.01 18.54
CA LYS A 400 -5.43 -10.83 19.74
C LYS A 400 -6.04 -9.42 19.85
N GLN A 401 -5.31 -8.39 19.40
CA GLN A 401 -5.80 -7.02 19.41
C GLN A 401 -6.91 -6.78 18.37
N MET A 402 -7.00 -7.59 17.31
CA MET A 402 -8.08 -7.48 16.34
C MET A 402 -9.45 -7.73 16.99
N GLY A 403 -9.53 -8.61 17.99
CA GLY A 403 -10.77 -8.86 18.75
C GLY A 403 -11.22 -7.67 19.62
N LEU A 404 -10.34 -6.72 19.95
CA LEU A 404 -10.64 -5.59 20.80
C LEU A 404 -11.02 -4.35 19.97
N ARG A 405 -12.23 -3.81 20.15
CA ARG A 405 -12.62 -2.51 19.56
C ARG A 405 -12.05 -1.35 20.39
N CYS A 406 -11.86 -0.19 19.74
CA CYS A 406 -11.58 1.04 20.48
C CYS A 406 -12.64 1.26 21.57
N PRO A 407 -12.28 1.68 22.79
CA PRO A 407 -13.22 1.94 23.88
C PRO A 407 -14.41 2.83 23.50
N GLY A 408 -14.19 3.86 22.67
CA GLY A 408 -15.23 4.77 22.19
C GLY A 408 -15.89 4.37 20.86
N CYS A 409 -15.67 3.15 20.35
CA CYS A 409 -16.19 2.73 19.06
C CYS A 409 -17.71 2.54 19.09
N LYS A 410 -18.42 3.20 18.16
CA LYS A 410 -19.88 3.06 17.94
C LYS A 410 -20.21 2.42 16.59
N SER A 411 -19.21 1.93 15.86
CA SER A 411 -19.41 1.36 14.54
C SER A 411 -19.82 -0.11 14.65
N GLU A 412 -21.05 -0.42 14.23
CA GLU A 412 -21.53 -1.81 14.11
C GLU A 412 -20.78 -2.56 13.00
N ARG A 413 -20.43 -1.87 11.92
CA ARG A 413 -19.58 -2.43 10.85
C ARG A 413 -18.26 -2.96 11.41
N CYS A 414 -17.62 -2.21 12.31
CA CYS A 414 -16.38 -2.63 12.97
C CYS A 414 -16.58 -3.85 13.89
N LEU A 415 -17.73 -3.95 14.57
CA LEU A 415 -18.05 -5.11 15.39
C LEU A 415 -18.21 -6.37 14.55
N GLU A 416 -19.04 -6.29 13.51
CA GLU A 416 -19.38 -7.45 12.67
C GLU A 416 -18.19 -7.89 11.82
N SER A 417 -17.36 -6.97 11.32
CA SER A 417 -16.13 -7.33 10.60
C SER A 417 -15.14 -8.05 11.51
N LYS A 418 -14.90 -7.54 12.73
CA LYS A 418 -14.02 -8.19 13.72
C LYS A 418 -14.53 -9.57 14.14
N LYS A 419 -15.83 -9.72 14.39
CA LYS A 419 -16.44 -11.02 14.68
C LYS A 419 -16.21 -12.00 13.53
N PHE A 420 -16.43 -11.59 12.30
CA PHE A 420 -16.23 -12.44 11.13
C PHE A 420 -14.80 -12.98 11.06
N PHE A 421 -13.79 -12.09 11.00
CA PHE A 421 -12.40 -12.54 10.89
C PHE A 421 -11.89 -13.24 12.16
N GLY A 422 -12.40 -12.89 13.34
CA GLY A 422 -12.08 -13.58 14.58
C GLY A 422 -12.64 -15.00 14.64
N ASN A 423 -13.84 -15.24 14.09
CA ASN A 423 -14.48 -16.56 14.10
C ASN A 423 -13.87 -17.55 13.11
N GLN A 424 -13.14 -17.07 12.09
CA GLN A 424 -12.38 -17.93 11.17
C GLN A 424 -11.33 -18.78 11.92
N GLN A 425 -10.94 -18.38 13.15
CA GLN A 425 -10.05 -19.15 14.03
C GLN A 425 -10.70 -20.43 14.58
N LEU A 426 -12.03 -20.47 14.72
CA LEU A 426 -12.75 -21.61 15.30
C LEU A 426 -12.95 -22.75 14.30
N GLU A 427 -12.70 -22.52 13.00
CA GLU A 427 -12.81 -23.54 11.96
C GLU A 427 -11.50 -24.30 11.74
N THR A 428 -10.34 -23.66 11.96
CA THR A 428 -9.03 -24.32 11.88
C THR A 428 -8.74 -25.27 13.04
N GLU A 429 -9.44 -25.12 14.17
CA GLU A 429 -9.34 -26.02 15.34
C GLU A 429 -10.26 -27.26 15.27
N ARG A 430 -11.11 -27.41 14.25
CA ARG A 430 -11.91 -28.64 14.09
C ARG A 430 -11.03 -29.73 13.47
N PRO A 431 -10.72 -30.84 14.18
CA PRO A 431 -10.05 -31.96 13.56
C PRO A 431 -10.90 -32.46 12.39
N ALA A 432 -10.26 -32.73 11.25
CA ALA A 432 -10.91 -33.37 10.13
C ALA A 432 -11.61 -34.64 10.63
N VAL A 433 -12.94 -34.63 10.63
CA VAL A 433 -13.72 -35.83 10.91
C VAL A 433 -13.43 -36.77 9.74
N ILE A 434 -12.57 -37.76 9.98
CA ILE A 434 -12.40 -38.90 9.10
C ILE A 434 -13.74 -39.64 9.16
N ILE A 435 -14.55 -39.53 8.11
CA ILE A 435 -15.72 -40.36 7.88
C ILE A 435 -15.26 -41.61 7.12
#